data_AF-A0A953DA33-F1
#
_entry.id   AF-A0A953DA33-F1
#
_cell.length_a   1.000
_cell.length_b   1.000
_cell.length_c   1.000
_cell.angle_alpha   90.00
_cell.angle_beta   90.00
_cell.angle_gamma   90.00
#
_symmetry.space_group_name_H-M   'P 1'
#
loop_
_entity.id
_entity.type
_entity.pdbx_description
1 polymer ?
#
loop_
_entity_poly.entity_id
_entity_poly.type
_entity_poly.pdbx_seq_one_letter_code
_entity_poly.pdbx_strand_id
1 'polypeptide(L)'
;MVEDTYPYRELLQRVISPVALSILERMTPVISSIYDLDELLDARLPVTEQAIHEEQFTERLARIVRLLPPGISPMPNEVFTAIEFLIYQIRGEPIRLGLAIARLEELSYEIKADPTLHQLVTGRAN
;
A
#
# COMPACT_ATOMS: atom_id res chain seq x y z
N MET A 1 -27.07 -14.01 -6.01
CA MET A 1 -27.08 -12.53 -5.89
C MET A 1 -25.68 -12.09 -6.28
N VAL A 2 -25.54 -11.14 -7.20
CA VAL A 2 -24.21 -10.56 -7.49
C VAL A 2 -23.92 -9.65 -6.31
N GLU A 3 -22.84 -9.93 -5.59
CA GLU A 3 -22.40 -9.08 -4.48
C GLU A 3 -21.83 -7.79 -5.09
N ASP A 4 -22.31 -6.64 -4.61
CA ASP A 4 -21.79 -5.35 -5.07
C ASP A 4 -20.34 -5.21 -4.60
N THR A 5 -19.45 -4.90 -5.54
CA THR A 5 -18.01 -4.76 -5.27
C THR A 5 -17.49 -3.40 -5.71
N TYR A 6 -16.39 -3.00 -5.08
CA TYR A 6 -15.64 -1.80 -5.42
C TYR A 6 -14.15 -2.14 -5.59
N PRO A 7 -13.39 -1.42 -6.45
CA PRO A 7 -11.97 -1.64 -6.62
C PRO A 7 -11.20 -1.15 -5.39
N TYR A 8 -10.13 -1.85 -5.01
CA TYR A 8 -9.28 -1.48 -3.87
C TYR A 8 -8.75 -0.04 -3.98
N ARG A 9 -8.50 0.45 -5.19
CA ARG A 9 -8.17 1.84 -5.48
C ARG A 9 -9.13 2.84 -4.83
N GLU A 10 -10.44 2.59 -4.86
CA GLU A 10 -11.43 3.48 -4.27
C GLU A 10 -11.33 3.54 -2.74
N LEU A 11 -10.89 2.44 -2.08
CA LEU A 11 -10.54 2.49 -0.66
C LEU A 11 -9.38 3.46 -0.46
N LEU A 12 -8.28 3.22 -1.18
CA LEU A 12 -7.02 3.93 -0.99
C LEU A 12 -7.16 5.43 -1.24
N GLN A 13 -7.94 5.83 -2.25
CA GLN A 13 -8.25 7.25 -2.50
C GLN A 13 -8.81 8.00 -1.29
N ARG A 14 -9.46 7.29 -0.36
CA ARG A 14 -10.05 7.88 0.85
C ARG A 14 -9.10 7.91 2.04
N VAL A 15 -8.11 7.01 2.09
CA VAL A 15 -7.32 6.73 3.31
C VAL A 15 -5.83 6.97 3.18
N ILE A 16 -5.30 7.23 1.99
CA ILE A 16 -3.89 7.61 1.77
C ILE A 16 -3.77 8.90 0.96
N SER A 17 -2.60 9.53 1.01
CA SER A 17 -2.30 10.70 0.20
C SER A 17 -2.37 10.43 -1.32
N PRO A 18 -2.75 11.43 -2.14
CA PRO A 18 -2.74 11.29 -3.60
C PRO A 18 -1.37 10.91 -4.17
N VAL A 19 -0.29 11.34 -3.52
CA VAL A 19 1.09 11.03 -3.92
C VAL A 19 1.41 9.56 -3.66
N ALA A 20 1.03 9.01 -2.49
CA ALA A 20 1.17 7.59 -2.21
C ALA A 20 0.39 6.74 -3.22
N LEU A 21 -0.84 7.15 -3.55
CA LEU A 21 -1.64 6.45 -4.56
C LEU A 21 -0.98 6.49 -5.94
N SER A 22 -0.46 7.64 -6.37
CA SER A 22 0.26 7.78 -7.65
C SER A 22 1.50 6.88 -7.71
N ILE A 23 2.21 6.71 -6.58
CA ILE A 23 3.34 5.78 -6.48
C ILE A 23 2.86 4.34 -6.60
N LEU A 24 1.80 3.95 -5.89
CA LEU A 24 1.21 2.61 -6.02
C LEU A 24 0.78 2.32 -7.45
N GLU A 25 0.17 3.28 -8.14
CA GLU A 25 -0.23 3.15 -9.55
C GLU A 25 0.97 2.86 -10.44
N ARG A 26 2.02 3.68 -10.34
CA ARG A 26 3.25 3.50 -11.12
C ARG A 26 3.99 2.21 -10.78
N MET A 27 3.99 1.81 -9.51
CA MET A 27 4.70 0.64 -9.02
C MET A 27 3.89 -0.65 -9.10
N THR A 28 2.60 -0.59 -9.47
CA THR A 28 1.72 -1.77 -9.52
C THR A 28 2.35 -2.96 -10.25
N PRO A 29 2.96 -2.81 -11.45
CA PRO A 29 3.56 -3.96 -12.15
C PRO A 29 4.70 -4.62 -11.35
N VAL A 30 5.55 -3.81 -10.72
CA VAL A 30 6.69 -4.28 -9.91
C VAL A 30 6.20 -4.92 -8.62
N ILE A 31 5.26 -4.28 -7.93
CA ILE A 31 4.64 -4.82 -6.71
C ILE A 31 3.95 -6.15 -7.00
N SER A 32 3.16 -6.23 -8.07
CA SER A 32 2.52 -7.49 -8.49
C SER A 32 3.55 -8.58 -8.73
N SER A 33 4.70 -8.28 -9.33
CA SER A 33 5.78 -9.26 -9.52
C SER A 33 6.43 -9.70 -8.21
N ILE A 34 6.76 -8.76 -7.31
CA ILE A 34 7.43 -9.06 -6.02
C ILE A 34 6.52 -9.86 -5.09
N TYR A 35 5.23 -9.51 -5.09
CA TYR A 35 4.25 -10.04 -4.17
C TYR A 35 3.43 -11.20 -4.76
N ASP A 36 3.64 -11.55 -6.03
CA ASP A 36 2.89 -12.57 -6.78
C ASP A 36 1.37 -12.28 -6.75
N LEU A 37 1.00 -11.06 -7.13
CA LEU A 37 -0.39 -10.57 -7.09
C LEU A 37 -0.97 -10.47 -8.50
N ASP A 38 -2.08 -11.16 -8.74
CA ASP A 38 -2.88 -11.01 -9.97
C ASP A 38 -3.42 -9.59 -10.11
N GLU A 39 -3.95 -9.03 -9.02
CA GLU A 39 -4.54 -7.69 -8.98
C GLU A 39 -4.09 -6.96 -7.71
N LEU A 40 -3.72 -5.69 -7.83
CA LEU A 40 -3.44 -4.81 -6.68
C LEU A 40 -4.55 -3.76 -6.53
N LEU A 41 -4.53 -2.73 -7.37
CA LEU A 41 -5.46 -1.61 -7.28
C LEU A 41 -6.87 -1.95 -7.80
N ASP A 42 -6.96 -2.90 -8.72
CA ASP A 42 -8.21 -3.32 -9.34
C ASP A 42 -8.92 -4.46 -8.59
N ALA A 43 -8.28 -4.98 -7.54
CA ALA A 43 -8.82 -6.04 -6.69
C ALA A 43 -10.22 -5.68 -6.20
N ARG A 44 -11.19 -6.56 -6.43
CA ARG A 44 -12.60 -6.34 -6.12
C ARG A 44 -12.92 -6.73 -4.68
N LEU A 45 -13.43 -5.77 -3.92
CA LEU A 45 -13.79 -5.92 -2.51
C LEU A 45 -15.29 -5.77 -2.30
N PRO A 46 -15.89 -6.48 -1.33
CA PRO A 46 -17.31 -6.39 -1.05
C PRO A 46 -17.67 -5.03 -0.43
N VAL A 47 -18.67 -4.34 -0.98
CA VAL A 47 -19.10 -3.01 -0.50
C VAL A 47 -19.55 -3.04 0.95
N THR A 48 -20.08 -4.17 1.43
CA THR A 48 -20.49 -4.37 2.83
C THR A 48 -19.36 -4.21 3.84
N GLU A 49 -18.11 -4.42 3.41
CA GLU A 49 -16.92 -4.32 4.28
C GLU A 49 -16.17 -2.99 4.12
N GLN A 50 -16.60 -2.10 3.21
CA GLN A 50 -15.87 -0.87 2.89
C GLN A 50 -15.56 -0.01 4.11
N ALA A 51 -16.56 0.26 4.95
CA ALA A 51 -16.38 1.08 6.15
C ALA A 51 -15.40 0.43 7.16
N ILE A 52 -15.46 -0.89 7.30
CA ILE A 52 -14.55 -1.64 8.19
C ILE A 52 -13.12 -1.59 7.64
N HIS A 53 -12.95 -1.75 6.33
CA HIS A 53 -11.64 -1.63 5.70
C HIS A 53 -11.05 -0.22 5.86
N GLU A 54 -11.86 0.83 5.69
CA GLU A 54 -11.42 2.21 5.88
C GLU A 54 -10.94 2.47 7.32
N GLU A 55 -11.72 2.03 8.30
CA GLU A 55 -11.39 2.17 9.73
C GLU A 55 -10.12 1.41 10.07
N GLN A 56 -10.05 0.11 9.75
CA GLN A 56 -8.90 -0.73 10.07
C GLN A 56 -7.61 -0.24 9.41
N PHE A 57 -7.70 0.23 8.16
CA PHE A 57 -6.57 0.80 7.44
C PHE A 57 -6.08 2.07 8.14
N THR A 58 -6.99 3.00 8.40
CA THR A 58 -6.69 4.30 9.01
C THR A 58 -6.06 4.12 10.39
N GLU A 59 -6.59 3.22 11.22
CA GLU A 59 -6.04 2.91 12.53
C GLU A 59 -4.64 2.28 12.46
N ARG A 60 -4.42 1.35 11.53
CA ARG A 60 -3.10 0.74 11.31
C ARG A 60 -2.09 1.79 10.89
N LEU A 61 -2.42 2.60 9.89
CA LEU A 61 -1.54 3.65 9.39
C LEU A 61 -1.24 4.69 10.48
N ALA A 62 -2.25 5.14 11.23
CA ALA A 62 -2.07 6.09 12.32
C ALA A 62 -1.13 5.55 13.41
N ARG A 63 -1.21 4.25 13.74
CA ARG A 63 -0.28 3.62 14.70
C ARG A 63 1.16 3.62 14.18
N ILE A 64 1.37 3.32 12.90
CA ILE A 64 2.70 3.31 12.28
C ILE A 64 3.27 4.73 12.23
N VAL A 65 2.49 5.69 11.75
CA VAL A 65 2.93 7.08 11.58
C VAL A 65 3.28 7.73 12.92
N ARG A 66 2.59 7.39 14.01
CA ARG A 66 2.92 7.87 15.36
C ARG A 66 4.30 7.45 15.87
N LEU A 67 4.89 6.41 15.29
CA LEU A 67 6.23 5.93 15.64
C LEU A 67 7.33 6.61 14.81
N LEU A 68 6.97 7.40 13.79
CA LEU A 68 7.94 8.07 12.94
C LEU A 68 8.59 9.25 13.68
N PRO A 69 9.90 9.49 13.48
CA PRO A 69 10.54 10.70 13.95
C PRO A 69 9.89 11.95 13.33
N PRO A 70 9.89 13.09 14.04
CA PRO A 70 9.38 14.35 13.49
C PRO A 70 10.05 14.73 12.16
N GLY A 71 9.27 15.21 11.21
CA GLY A 71 9.76 15.64 9.90
C GLY A 71 10.02 14.51 8.89
N ILE A 72 9.82 13.24 9.27
CA ILE A 72 9.84 12.12 8.34
C ILE A 72 8.48 12.01 7.65
N SER A 73 8.49 11.94 6.32
CA SER A 73 7.27 11.76 5.53
C SER A 73 6.58 10.43 5.89
N PRO A 74 5.25 10.42 6.14
CA PRO A 74 4.51 9.19 6.36
C PRO A 74 4.30 8.38 5.08
N MET A 75 4.50 9.02 3.92
CA MET A 75 4.14 8.48 2.61
C MET A 75 4.69 7.07 2.31
N PRO A 76 5.97 6.74 2.60
CA PRO A 76 6.45 5.37 2.41
C PRO A 76 5.60 4.35 3.18
N ASN A 77 5.18 4.68 4.40
CA ASN A 77 4.32 3.81 5.20
C ASN A 77 2.91 3.71 4.65
N GLU A 78 2.38 4.74 3.98
CA GLU A 78 1.10 4.64 3.26
C GLU A 78 1.18 3.58 2.16
N VAL A 79 2.24 3.64 1.34
CA VAL A 79 2.48 2.69 0.23
C VAL A 79 2.65 1.27 0.76
N PHE A 80 3.54 1.06 1.73
CA PHE A 80 3.77 -0.28 2.28
C PHE A 80 2.52 -0.82 2.99
N THR A 81 1.80 0.02 3.74
CA THR A 81 0.57 -0.40 4.44
C THR A 81 -0.51 -0.78 3.44
N ALA A 82 -0.66 -0.07 2.31
CA ALA A 82 -1.60 -0.46 1.24
C ALA A 82 -1.34 -1.87 0.71
N ILE A 83 -0.08 -2.19 0.44
CA ILE A 83 0.28 -3.52 -0.08
C ILE A 83 0.01 -4.59 0.98
N GLU A 84 0.50 -4.39 2.20
CA GLU A 84 0.34 -5.36 3.28
C GLU A 84 -1.11 -5.55 3.73
N PHE A 85 -1.92 -4.49 3.67
CA PHE A 85 -3.33 -4.55 4.06
C PHE A 85 -4.12 -5.42 3.08
N LEU A 86 -3.89 -5.27 1.77
CA LEU A 86 -4.53 -6.15 0.78
C LEU A 86 -4.16 -7.63 1.00
N ILE A 87 -2.89 -7.90 1.22
CA ILE A 87 -2.36 -9.28 1.29
C ILE A 87 -2.76 -9.95 2.61
N TYR A 88 -2.47 -9.31 3.75
CA TYR A 88 -2.60 -9.97 5.04
C TYR A 88 -3.96 -9.74 5.69
N GLN A 89 -4.56 -8.57 5.50
CA GLN A 89 -5.83 -8.24 6.16
C GLN A 89 -7.02 -8.66 5.31
N ILE A 90 -7.02 -8.32 4.02
CA ILE A 90 -8.16 -8.59 3.13
C ILE A 90 -8.11 -10.02 2.59
N ARG A 91 -6.98 -10.47 2.03
CA ARG A 91 -6.85 -11.84 1.51
C ARG A 91 -6.57 -12.88 2.59
N GLY A 92 -6.24 -12.45 3.80
CA GLY A 92 -5.98 -13.34 4.92
C GLY A 92 -4.72 -14.21 4.74
N GLU A 93 -3.77 -13.78 3.90
CA GLU A 93 -2.54 -14.53 3.72
C GLU A 93 -1.72 -14.56 5.03
N PRO A 94 -1.06 -15.68 5.37
CA PRO A 94 -0.26 -15.77 6.57
C PRO A 94 0.99 -14.90 6.46
N ILE A 95 1.25 -14.10 7.49
CA ILE A 95 2.48 -13.29 7.57
C ILE A 95 3.68 -14.23 7.76
N ARG A 96 4.57 -14.27 6.76
CA ARG A 96 5.87 -14.93 6.84
C ARG A 96 6.95 -13.87 6.97
N LEU A 97 7.43 -13.61 8.19
CA LEU A 97 8.30 -12.47 8.49
C LEU A 97 9.53 -12.38 7.57
N GLY A 98 10.22 -13.50 7.32
CA GLY A 98 11.38 -13.52 6.43
C GLY A 98 11.04 -13.13 4.98
N LEU A 99 9.88 -13.57 4.47
CA LEU A 99 9.42 -13.21 3.13
C LEU A 99 8.95 -11.74 3.08
N ALA A 100 8.27 -11.27 4.12
CA ALA A 100 7.83 -9.88 4.22
C ALA A 100 9.04 -8.92 4.19
N ILE A 101 10.11 -9.25 4.94
CA ILE A 101 11.37 -8.49 4.93
C ILE A 101 12.01 -8.52 3.54
N ALA A 102 12.15 -9.70 2.93
CA ALA A 102 12.76 -9.82 1.59
C ALA A 102 12.01 -9.00 0.53
N ARG A 103 10.68 -9.04 0.54
CA ARG A 103 9.83 -8.24 -0.37
C ARG A 103 9.97 -6.74 -0.12
N LEU A 104 10.10 -6.31 1.14
CA LEU A 104 10.35 -4.91 1.48
C LEU A 104 11.74 -4.43 1.01
N GLU A 105 12.75 -5.27 1.13
CA GLU A 105 14.11 -4.98 0.65
C GLU A 105 14.14 -4.84 -0.88
N GLU A 106 13.50 -5.77 -1.59
CA GLU A 106 13.38 -5.75 -3.05
C GLU A 106 12.61 -4.52 -3.53
N LEU A 107 11.46 -4.22 -2.91
CA LEU A 107 10.68 -3.02 -3.24
C LEU A 107 11.46 -1.73 -2.95
N SER A 108 12.23 -1.69 -1.87
CA SER A 108 13.10 -0.57 -1.55
C SER A 108 14.23 -0.40 -2.56
N TYR A 109 14.75 -1.50 -3.13
CA TYR A 109 15.76 -1.46 -4.18
C TYR A 109 15.18 -0.87 -5.47
N GLU A 110 13.99 -1.33 -5.89
CA GLU A 110 13.29 -0.82 -7.08
C GLU A 110 13.01 0.69 -6.98
N ILE A 111 12.55 1.16 -5.82
CA ILE A 111 12.34 2.60 -5.56
C ILE A 111 13.64 3.38 -5.70
N LYS A 112 14.76 2.86 -5.20
CA LYS A 112 16.07 3.53 -5.27
C LYS A 112 16.66 3.51 -6.68
N ALA A 113 16.36 2.48 -7.46
CA ALA A 113 16.82 2.31 -8.83
C ALA A 113 16.15 3.30 -9.80
N ASP A 114 14.94 3.79 -9.47
CA ASP A 114 14.21 4.81 -10.21
C ASP A 114 14.38 6.20 -9.56
N PRO A 115 15.17 7.11 -10.14
CA PRO A 115 15.45 8.41 -9.54
C PRO A 115 14.20 9.27 -9.31
N THR A 116 13.18 9.13 -10.15
CA THR A 116 11.92 9.87 -10.02
C THR A 116 11.11 9.33 -8.84
N LEU A 117 10.98 8.01 -8.72
CA LEU A 117 10.33 7.40 -7.55
C LEU A 117 11.10 7.73 -6.27
N HIS A 118 12.43 7.67 -6.29
CA HIS A 118 13.24 8.00 -5.13
C HIS A 118 13.04 9.46 -4.67
N GLN A 119 12.93 10.41 -5.61
CA GLN A 119 12.65 11.82 -5.29
C GLN A 119 11.25 12.03 -4.72
N LEU A 120 10.24 11.36 -5.28
CA LEU A 120 8.86 11.39 -4.76
C LEU A 120 8.79 10.80 -3.35
N VAL A 121 9.51 9.70 -3.11
CA VAL A 121 9.56 9.02 -1.81
C VAL A 121 10.27 9.83 -0.73
N THR A 122 11.32 10.55 -1.12
CA THR A 122 12.08 11.41 -0.19
C THR A 122 11.48 12.81 -0.01
N GLY A 123 10.36 13.12 -0.67
CA GLY A 123 9.73 14.45 -0.61
C GLY A 123 10.60 15.55 -1.23
N ARG A 124 11.50 15.20 -2.16
CA ARG A 124 12.40 16.12 -2.87
C ARG A 124 11.93 16.43 -4.29
N ALA A 125 10.68 16.12 -4.62
CA ALA A 125 10.07 16.58 -5.86
C ALA A 125 9.95 18.11 -5.78
N ASN A 126 10.79 18.81 -6.55
CA ASN A 126 10.78 20.26 -6.71
C ASN A 126 9.46 20.77 -7.28
#